data_AF-A0A4Y2D7M5-F1
#
_entry.id   AF-A0A4Y2D7M5-F1
#
_cell.length_a   1.000
_cell.length_b   1.000
_cell.length_c   1.000
_cell.angle_alpha   90.00
_cell.angle_beta   90.00
_cell.angle_gamma   90.00
#
_symmetry.space_group_name_H-M   'P 1'
#
loop_
_entity.id
_entity.type
_entity.pdbx_description
1 polymer ?
#
loop_
_entity_poly.entity_id
_entity_poly.type
_entity_poly.pdbx_seq_one_letter_code
_entity_poly.pdbx_strand_id
1 'polypeptide(L)'
;MLDCIDRFQQEIYARCEGMECISNQFAVLEPSNMIEASETELPKFVQSLVENYNELSVDGILTEILRLRKFLKATKVPKAEPLGWISLRFLKLVVEFELFDSVPNDVT
;
A
#
# COMPACT_ATOMS: atom_id res chain seq x y z
N MET A 1 -8.26 -18.77 40.12
CA MET A 1 -7.43 -19.43 39.08
C MET A 1 -8.10 -19.31 37.72
N LEU A 2 -9.38 -19.69 37.60
CA LEU A 2 -10.18 -19.46 36.38
C LEU A 2 -10.26 -17.96 36.01
N ASP A 3 -10.55 -17.08 36.97
CA ASP A 3 -10.56 -15.63 36.72
C ASP A 3 -9.22 -15.04 36.22
N CYS A 4 -8.08 -15.69 36.55
CA CYS A 4 -6.78 -15.28 36.01
C CYS A 4 -6.61 -15.74 34.56
N ILE A 5 -7.13 -16.91 34.21
CA ILE A 5 -7.10 -17.45 32.85
C ILE A 5 -8.01 -16.61 31.94
N ASP A 6 -9.21 -16.26 32.42
CA ASP A 6 -10.16 -15.44 31.66
C ASP A 6 -9.58 -14.04 31.38
N ARG A 7 -8.94 -13.42 32.38
CA ARG A 7 -8.28 -12.12 32.21
C ARG A 7 -7.08 -12.20 31.27
N PHE A 8 -6.32 -13.29 31.32
CA PHE A 8 -5.21 -13.53 30.40
C PHE A 8 -5.68 -13.72 28.97
N GLN A 9 -6.78 -14.46 28.75
CA GLN A 9 -7.40 -14.59 27.45
C GLN A 9 -7.90 -13.25 26.90
N GLN A 10 -8.59 -12.45 27.73
CA GLN A 10 -9.04 -11.11 27.33
C GLN A 10 -7.88 -10.21 26.90
N GLU A 11 -6.77 -10.23 27.65
CA GLU A 11 -5.57 -9.48 27.30
C GLU A 11 -4.95 -9.95 25.98
N ILE A 12 -4.92 -11.27 25.73
CA ILE A 12 -4.47 -11.81 24.44
C ILE A 12 -5.37 -11.34 23.30
N TYR A 13 -6.69 -11.44 23.45
CA TYR A 13 -7.63 -11.00 22.41
C TYR A 13 -7.48 -9.51 22.11
N ALA A 14 -7.40 -8.66 23.13
CA ALA A 14 -7.20 -7.22 22.97
C ALA A 14 -5.88 -6.90 22.25
N ARG A 15 -4.80 -7.64 22.54
CA ARG A 15 -3.52 -7.47 21.84
C ARG A 15 -3.56 -7.95 20.40
N CYS A 16 -4.22 -9.08 20.13
CA CYS A 16 -4.43 -9.58 18.78
C CYS A 16 -5.23 -8.58 17.94
N GLU A 17 -6.33 -8.06 18.48
CA GLU A 17 -7.14 -7.03 17.82
C GLU A 17 -6.33 -5.76 17.56
N GLY A 18 -5.52 -5.31 18.53
CA GLY A 18 -4.61 -4.19 18.35
C GLY A 18 -3.57 -4.42 17.26
N MET A 19 -2.99 -5.63 17.18
CA MET A 19 -2.03 -6.00 16.13
C MET A 19 -2.68 -6.08 14.74
N GLU A 20 -3.89 -6.65 14.64
CA GLU A 20 -4.64 -6.70 13.38
C GLU A 20 -5.00 -5.29 12.89
N CYS A 21 -5.40 -4.39 13.79
CA CYS A 21 -5.67 -2.99 13.48
C CYS A 21 -4.44 -2.30 12.88
N ILE A 22 -3.28 -2.44 13.52
CA ILE A 22 -2.00 -1.91 13.01
C ILE A 22 -1.62 -2.55 11.68
N SER A 23 -1.76 -3.88 11.56
CA SER A 23 -1.45 -4.60 10.32
C SER A 23 -2.32 -4.11 9.15
N ASN A 24 -3.62 -3.93 9.37
CA ASN A 24 -4.54 -3.40 8.36
C ASN A 24 -4.20 -1.96 7.97
N GLN A 25 -3.77 -1.14 8.93
CA GLN A 25 -3.35 0.23 8.67
C GLN A 25 -2.12 0.31 7.76
N PHE A 26 -1.16 -0.59 7.96
CA PHE A 26 0.09 -0.61 7.21
C PHE A 26 0.11 -1.59 6.02
N ALA A 27 -0.95 -2.37 5.79
CA ALA A 27 -1.05 -3.29 4.66
C ALA A 27 -0.85 -2.58 3.31
N VAL A 28 -1.27 -1.31 3.22
CA VAL A 28 -1.05 -0.46 2.05
C VAL A 28 0.44 -0.23 1.75
N LEU A 29 1.34 -0.29 2.74
CA LEU A 29 2.79 -0.14 2.53
C LEU A 29 3.43 -1.37 1.89
N GLU A 30 2.69 -2.47 1.81
CA GLU A 30 3.11 -3.64 1.07
C GLU A 30 2.86 -3.39 -0.43
N PRO A 31 3.92 -3.38 -1.26
CA PRO A 31 3.78 -3.08 -2.68
C PRO A 31 2.84 -4.05 -3.42
N SER A 32 2.75 -5.31 -2.96
CA SER A 32 1.81 -6.32 -3.46
C SER A 32 0.36 -5.84 -3.35
N ASN A 33 -0.05 -5.31 -2.20
CA ASN A 33 -1.40 -4.80 -1.97
C ASN A 33 -1.67 -3.56 -2.84
N MET A 34 -0.69 -2.69 -3.07
CA MET A 34 -0.86 -1.55 -4.00
C MET A 34 -0.96 -2.00 -5.46
N ILE A 35 -0.26 -3.05 -5.88
CA ILE A 35 -0.20 -3.48 -7.29
C ILE A 35 -1.35 -4.44 -7.64
N GLU A 36 -1.70 -5.34 -6.72
CA GLU A 36 -2.62 -6.46 -6.97
C GLU A 36 -4.03 -6.25 -6.43
N ALA A 37 -4.26 -5.33 -5.48
CA ALA A 37 -5.60 -5.10 -4.94
C ALA A 37 -6.61 -4.81 -6.05
N SER A 38 -7.82 -5.34 -5.91
CA SER A 38 -8.89 -5.02 -6.86
C SER A 38 -9.24 -3.53 -6.84
N GLU A 39 -9.92 -3.05 -7.88
CA GLU A 39 -10.39 -1.66 -7.96
C GLU A 39 -11.34 -1.28 -6.82
N THR A 40 -11.99 -2.26 -6.17
CA THR A 40 -12.90 -2.06 -5.05
C THR A 40 -12.20 -2.15 -3.68
N GLU A 41 -11.04 -2.80 -3.60
CA GLU A 41 -10.22 -2.89 -2.39
C GLU A 41 -9.23 -1.74 -2.26
N LEU A 42 -8.67 -1.29 -3.39
CA LEU A 42 -7.66 -0.23 -3.42
C LEU A 42 -8.12 1.06 -2.71
N PRO A 43 -9.35 1.58 -2.91
CA PRO A 43 -9.81 2.76 -2.18
C PRO A 43 -9.81 2.59 -0.66
N LYS A 44 -10.05 1.38 -0.14
CA LYS A 44 -10.03 1.10 1.30
C LYS A 44 -8.61 1.19 1.87
N PHE A 45 -7.63 0.68 1.13
CA PHE A 45 -6.23 0.78 1.52
C PHE A 45 -5.72 2.22 1.48
N VAL A 46 -6.08 2.98 0.44
CA VAL A 46 -5.70 4.40 0.32
C VAL A 46 -6.36 5.25 1.41
N GLN A 47 -7.63 5.00 1.72
CA GLN A 47 -8.33 5.69 2.80
C GLN A 47 -7.62 5.49 4.15
N SER A 48 -7.26 4.23 4.46
CA SER A 48 -6.47 3.92 5.66
C SER A 48 -5.11 4.62 5.67
N LEU A 49 -4.44 4.75 4.53
CA LEU A 49 -3.17 5.48 4.43
C LEU A 49 -3.34 6.97 4.78
N VAL A 50 -4.37 7.61 4.20
CA VAL A 50 -4.65 9.03 4.42
C VAL A 50 -5.02 9.32 5.87
N GLU A 51 -5.77 8.42 6.52
CA GLU A 51 -6.10 8.53 7.96
C GLU A 51 -4.86 8.52 8.87
N ASN A 52 -3.76 7.89 8.43
CA ASN A 52 -2.49 7.86 9.16
C ASN A 52 -1.59 9.06 8.83
N TYR A 53 -1.72 9.61 7.62
CA TYR A 53 -0.91 10.71 7.11
C TYR A 53 -1.83 11.80 6.56
N ASN A 54 -2.27 12.70 7.45
CA ASN A 54 -3.22 13.80 7.20
C ASN A 54 -2.84 14.79 6.08
N GLU A 55 -1.71 14.57 5.41
CA GLU A 55 -1.16 15.42 4.35
C GLU A 55 -1.45 14.87 2.93
N LEU A 56 -1.96 13.64 2.84
CA LEU A 56 -2.14 12.96 1.56
C LEU A 56 -3.60 13.05 1.07
N SER A 57 -3.79 13.30 -0.23
CA SER A 57 -5.13 13.26 -0.85
C SER A 57 -5.46 11.85 -1.34
N VAL A 58 -6.67 11.36 -1.04
CA VAL A 58 -7.16 10.04 -1.47
C VAL A 58 -7.11 9.92 -3.00
N ASP A 59 -7.68 10.92 -3.70
CA ASP A 59 -7.75 10.92 -5.17
C ASP A 59 -6.37 11.00 -5.83
N GLY A 60 -5.44 11.78 -5.24
CA GLY A 60 -4.07 11.89 -5.74
C GLY A 60 -3.32 10.57 -5.62
N ILE A 61 -3.37 9.92 -4.45
CA ILE A 61 -2.73 8.61 -4.26
C ILE A 61 -3.35 7.56 -5.18
N LEU A 62 -4.68 7.51 -5.29
CA LEU A 62 -5.36 6.57 -6.19
C LEU A 62 -4.91 6.75 -7.63
N THR A 63 -4.80 8.00 -8.09
CA THR A 63 -4.36 8.31 -9.45
C THR A 63 -2.95 7.81 -9.70
N GLU A 64 -2.01 8.07 -8.78
CA GLU A 64 -0.62 7.62 -8.92
C GLU A 64 -0.47 6.10 -8.86
N ILE A 65 -1.22 5.40 -7.99
CA ILE A 65 -1.19 3.93 -7.95
C ILE A 65 -1.73 3.34 -9.25
N LEU A 66 -2.83 3.88 -9.80
CA LEU A 66 -3.37 3.42 -11.08
C LEU A 66 -2.41 3.70 -12.24
N ARG A 67 -1.73 4.84 -12.24
CA ARG A 67 -0.68 5.17 -13.22
C ARG A 67 0.46 4.16 -13.15
N LEU A 68 0.94 3.85 -11.94
CA LEU A 68 1.99 2.88 -11.72
C LEU A 68 1.58 1.47 -12.20
N ARG A 69 0.35 1.02 -11.90
CA ARG A 69 -0.15 -0.29 -12.40
C ARG A 69 -0.15 -0.36 -13.92
N LYS A 70 -0.60 0.70 -14.60
CA LYS A 70 -0.58 0.78 -16.07
C LYS A 70 0.85 0.73 -16.60
N PHE A 71 1.78 1.44 -15.96
CA PHE A 71 3.20 1.41 -16.30
C PHE A 71 3.78 0.01 -16.14
N LEU A 72 3.62 -0.62 -14.97
CA LEU A 72 4.11 -1.98 -14.71
C LEU A 72 3.54 -3.01 -15.69
N LYS A 73 2.31 -2.81 -16.19
CA LYS A 73 1.71 -3.64 -17.24
C LYS A 73 2.33 -3.39 -18.62
N ALA A 74 2.71 -2.15 -18.92
CA ALA A 74 3.31 -1.75 -20.19
C ALA A 74 4.79 -2.12 -20.29
N THR A 75 5.53 -1.95 -19.19
CA THR A 75 6.88 -2.48 -19.05
C THR A 75 6.79 -3.99 -18.94
N LYS A 76 7.57 -4.73 -19.71
CA LYS A 76 7.63 -6.21 -19.59
C LYS A 76 8.35 -6.67 -18.31
N VAL A 77 8.27 -5.89 -17.23
CA VAL A 77 8.83 -6.24 -15.92
C VAL A 77 8.10 -7.51 -15.46
N PRO A 78 8.82 -8.59 -15.13
CA PRO A 78 8.20 -9.81 -14.63
C PRO A 78 7.37 -9.49 -13.39
N LYS A 79 6.08 -9.89 -13.35
CA LYS A 79 5.19 -9.66 -12.20
C LYS A 79 5.74 -10.14 -10.86
N ALA A 80 6.65 -11.13 -10.87
CA ALA A 80 7.30 -11.65 -9.67
C ALA A 80 8.31 -10.67 -9.05
N GLU A 81 8.83 -9.70 -9.81
CA GLU A 81 9.83 -8.76 -9.32
C GLU A 81 9.22 -7.70 -8.39
N PRO A 82 8.11 -7.00 -8.76
CA PRO A 82 7.47 -6.01 -7.89
C PRO A 82 6.88 -6.58 -6.60
N LEU A 83 6.45 -7.84 -6.61
CA LEU A 83 5.91 -8.53 -5.44
C LEU A 83 6.97 -8.87 -4.40
N GLY A 84 8.24 -8.95 -4.80
CA GLY A 84 9.38 -9.13 -3.92
C GLY A 84 10.05 -7.82 -3.50
N TRP A 85 9.52 -6.66 -3.93
CA TRP A 85 10.10 -5.37 -3.56
C TRP A 85 9.77 -5.03 -2.12
N ILE A 86 10.80 -4.77 -1.33
CA ILE A 86 10.66 -3.99 -0.11
C ILE A 86 10.14 -2.58 -0.47
N SER A 87 9.34 -1.97 0.40
CA SER A 87 8.72 -0.65 0.16
C SER A 87 9.73 0.40 -0.30
N LEU A 88 11.00 0.32 0.13
CA LEU A 88 12.09 1.19 -0.33
C LEU A 88 12.41 1.07 -1.84
N ARG A 89 12.41 -0.14 -2.42
CA ARG A 89 12.65 -0.31 -3.86
C ARG A 89 11.48 0.19 -4.69
N PHE A 90 10.27 -0.01 -4.19
CA PHE A 90 9.06 0.53 -4.78
C PHE A 90 9.07 2.07 -4.78
N LEU A 91 9.39 2.69 -3.64
CA LEU A 91 9.52 4.14 -3.53
C LEU A 91 10.64 4.71 -4.40
N LYS A 92 11.79 4.01 -4.51
CA LYS A 92 12.86 4.41 -5.44
C LYS A 92 12.40 4.40 -6.88
N LEU A 93 11.63 3.39 -7.32
CA LEU A 93 11.06 3.38 -8.67
C LEU A 93 10.14 4.59 -8.88
N VAL A 94 9.27 4.90 -7.91
CA VAL A 94 8.36 6.06 -8.00
C VAL A 94 9.15 7.36 -8.13
N VAL A 95 10.18 7.58 -7.30
CA VAL A 95 11.04 8.78 -7.35
C VAL A 95 11.87 8.85 -8.63
N GLU A 96 12.46 7.73 -9.06
CA GLU A 96 13.17 7.64 -10.34
C GLU A 96 12.23 7.88 -11.52
N PHE A 97 10.92 7.55 -11.40
CA PHE A 97 9.92 7.80 -12.43
C PHE A 97 9.42 9.24 -12.47
N GLU A 98 9.18 9.90 -11.33
CA GLU A 98 8.90 11.36 -11.30
C GLU A 98 10.03 12.16 -11.98
N LEU A 99 11.27 11.66 -11.93
CA LEU A 99 12.41 12.18 -12.68
C LEU A 99 12.23 12.02 -14.21
N PHE A 100 11.55 10.98 -14.71
CA PHE A 100 11.29 10.73 -16.13
C PHE A 100 9.99 11.36 -16.67
N ASP A 101 9.08 11.83 -15.83
CA ASP A 101 7.93 12.65 -16.28
C ASP A 101 8.32 14.07 -16.76
N SER A 102 9.62 14.38 -16.74
CA SER A 102 10.20 15.50 -17.49
C SER A 102 10.44 15.19 -18.98
N VAL A 103 10.01 14.03 -19.48
CA VAL A 103 10.01 13.73 -20.93
C VAL A 103 8.92 14.56 -21.62
N PRO A 104 9.27 15.36 -22.66
CA PRO A 104 8.31 16.23 -23.33
C PRO A 104 7.16 15.43 -23.93
N ASN A 105 5.95 15.99 -23.83
CA ASN A 105 4.83 15.61 -24.70
C ASN A 105 5.22 15.96 -26.14
N ASP A 106 5.89 15.05 -26.85
CA ASP A 106 6.00 15.17 -28.30
C ASP A 106 4.63 14.84 -28.91
N VAL A 107 3.93 15.92 -29.21
CA VAL A 107 2.80 16.03 -30.12
C VAL A 107 3.26 15.56 -31.50
N THR A 108 2.49 14.59 -32.05
CA THR A 108 2.46 14.10 -33.45
C THR A 108 3.70 13.44 -34.04
#